data_AF-A0A1W1HYG2-F1
#
_entry.id   AF-A0A1W1HYG2-F1
#
_cell.length_a   1.000
_cell.length_b   1.000
_cell.length_c   1.000
_cell.angle_alpha   90.00
_cell.angle_beta   90.00
_cell.angle_gamma   90.00
#
_symmetry.space_group_name_H-M   'P 1'
#
loop_
_entity.id
_entity.type
_entity.pdbx_description
1 polymer ?
#
loop_
_entity_poly.entity_id
_entity_poly.type
_entity_poly.pdbx_seq_one_letter_code
_entity_poly.pdbx_strand_id
1 'polypeptide(L)' 'MDSAATQCQVCWRVRDNGTEGSSCAVWSDLQTFMDNHDVTSHGPSLSEGYCPQCATLYRRLTQEHLYDA' A
#
# COMPACT_ATOMS: atom_id res chain seq x y z
N MET A 1 5.99 13.96 10.89
CA MET A 1 5.00 12.93 11.25
C MET A 1 5.23 11.79 10.30
N ASP A 2 5.72 10.65 10.79
CA ASP A 2 5.90 9.46 9.96
C ASP A 2 4.52 8.88 9.63
N SER A 3 4.24 8.67 8.35
CA SER A 3 2.93 8.16 7.91
C SER A 3 2.70 6.76 8.48
N ALA A 4 1.60 6.62 9.24
CA ALA A 4 1.23 5.37 9.90
C ALA A 4 0.89 4.25 8.91
N ALA A 5 0.50 4.58 7.68
CA ALA A 5 0.19 3.60 6.66
C ALA A 5 0.58 4.07 5.25
N THR A 6 0.75 3.12 4.34
CA THR A 6 1.02 3.37 2.92
C THR A 6 -0.20 2.97 2.09
N GLN A 7 -0.65 3.82 1.18
CA GLN A 7 -1.72 3.56 0.22
C GLN A 7 -1.17 3.28 -1.18
N CYS A 8 -1.68 2.24 -1.82
CA CYS A 8 -1.36 1.93 -3.20
C CYS A 8 -2.08 2.89 -4.15
N GLN A 9 -1.32 3.60 -4.99
CA GLN A 9 -1.87 4.57 -5.94
C GLN A 9 -2.70 3.96 -7.08
N VAL A 10 -2.69 2.63 -7.24
CA VAL A 10 -3.38 1.93 -8.33
C VAL A 10 -4.62 1.21 -7.85
N CYS A 11 -4.51 0.41 -6.79
CA CYS A 11 -5.62 -0.42 -6.29
C CYS A 11 -6.19 0.05 -4.95
N TRP A 12 -5.66 1.16 -4.41
CA TRP A 12 -6.11 1.84 -3.18
C TRP A 12 -6.07 1.00 -1.91
N ARG A 13 -5.52 -0.22 -1.97
CA ARG A 13 -5.18 -0.99 -0.78
C ARG A 13 -4.21 -0.23 0.08
N VAL A 14 -4.32 -0.45 1.38
CA VAL A 14 -3.50 0.18 2.40
C VAL A 14 -2.70 -0.88 3.14
N ARG A 15 -1.54 -0.49 3.62
CA ARG A 15 -0.64 -1.32 4.42
C ARG A 15 -0.23 -0.51 5.65
N ASP A 16 -0.30 -1.15 6.81
CA ASP A 16 0.26 -0.59 8.03
C ASP A 16 1.80 -0.50 7.95
N ASN A 17 2.34 0.67 8.31
CA ASN A 17 3.78 0.91 8.41
C ASN A 17 4.29 0.69 9.85
N GLY A 18 3.44 0.22 10.76
CA GLY A 18 3.67 0.00 12.19
C GLY A 18 5.07 -0.51 12.55
N THR A 19 5.59 0.06 13.64
CA THR A 19 6.93 -0.16 14.20
C THR A 19 7.18 -1.61 14.58
N GLU A 20 8.22 -2.18 13.96
CA GLU A 20 9.05 -3.29 14.42
C GLU A 20 8.34 -4.44 15.17
N GLY A 21 8.14 -5.56 14.47
CA GLY A 21 8.43 -6.85 15.12
C GLY A 21 7.50 -8.03 14.87
N SER A 22 6.29 -7.88 14.32
CA SER A 22 5.47 -9.08 14.08
C SER A 22 4.36 -8.86 13.07
N SER A 23 4.17 -9.87 12.23
CA SER A 23 3.32 -9.95 11.05
C SER A 23 3.90 -9.23 9.81
N CYS A 24 4.07 -9.97 8.71
CA CYS A 24 4.21 -9.40 7.38
C CYS A 24 3.12 -8.33 7.23
N ALA A 25 3.48 -7.06 7.11
CA ALA A 25 2.51 -6.01 6.89
C ALA A 25 1.70 -6.32 5.61
N VAL A 26 0.47 -6.80 5.79
CA VAL A 26 -0.40 -7.28 4.71
C VAL A 26 -1.13 -6.09 4.13
N TRP A 27 -1.12 -5.99 2.80
CA TRP A 27 -1.97 -5.03 2.10
C TRP A 27 -3.43 -5.48 2.17
N SER A 28 -4.30 -4.66 2.75
CA SER A 28 -5.74 -4.88 2.82
C SER A 28 -6.51 -3.77 2.11
N ASP A 29 -7.80 -3.96 1.88
CA ASP A 29 -8.67 -2.83 1.56
C ASP A 29 -8.76 -1.85 2.75
N LEU A 30 -9.29 -0.65 2.46
CA LEU A 30 -9.40 0.43 3.44
C LEU A 30 -10.35 0.09 4.59
N GLN A 31 -11.44 -0.62 4.32
CA GLN A 31 -12.43 -0.97 5.35
C GLN A 31 -11.79 -1.92 6.38
N THR A 32 -11.17 -3.00 5.91
CA THR A 32 -10.45 -3.96 6.75
C THR A 32 -9.36 -3.27 7.57
N PHE A 33 -8.67 -2.29 6.99
CA PHE A 33 -7.69 -1.49 7.72
C PHE A 33 -8.33 -0.63 8.81
N MET A 34 -9.43 0.08 8.50
CA MET A 34 -10.14 0.90 9.48
C MET A 34 -10.68 0.06 10.64
N ASP A 35 -11.23 -1.13 10.35
CA ASP A 35 -11.75 -2.07 11.34
C ASP A 35 -10.64 -2.57 12.28
N ASN A 36 -9.44 -2.82 11.74
CA ASN A 36 -8.29 -3.31 12.52
C ASN A 36 -7.62 -2.23 13.39
N HIS A 37 -7.74 -0.96 13.01
CA HIS A 37 -7.03 0.15 13.66
C HIS A 37 -7.93 1.04 14.55
N ASP A 38 -9.21 0.71 14.72
CA ASP A 38 -10.21 1.46 15.51
C ASP A 38 -10.14 2.99 15.26
N VAL A 39 -9.95 3.36 13.99
CA VAL A 39 -9.68 4.75 13.58
C VAL A 39 -10.96 5.57 13.69
N THR A 40 -11.16 6.21 14.84
CA THR A 40 -12.47 6.78 15.21
C THR A 40 -12.62 8.30 15.03
N SER A 41 -11.62 9.08 14.59
CA SER A 41 -11.91 10.51 14.28
C SER A 41 -10.91 11.28 13.41
N HIS A 42 -9.67 10.82 13.26
CA HIS A 42 -8.69 11.47 12.41
C HIS A 42 -8.18 10.48 11.37
N GLY A 43 -8.49 10.75 10.10
CA GLY A 43 -8.04 9.91 8.99
C GLY A 43 -6.53 9.69 9.07
N PRO A 44 -6.05 8.45 8.87
CA PRO A 44 -4.63 8.15 9.01
C PRO A 44 -3.82 8.96 8.00
N SER A 45 -2.63 9.43 8.39
CA SER A 45 -1.67 9.99 7.42
C SER A 45 -1.18 8.84 6.54
N LEU A 46 -1.62 8.83 5.28
CA LEU A 46 -1.24 7.83 4.29
C LEU A 46 -0.07 8.35 3.46
N SER A 47 1.03 7.60 3.41
CA SER A 47 2.07 7.80 2.39
C SER A 47 1.68 7.11 1.09
N GLU A 48 2.11 7.65 -0.04
CA GLU A 48 1.87 7.03 -1.35
C GLU A 48 2.86 5.89 -1.61
N GLY A 49 2.41 4.84 -2.27
CA GLY A 49 3.25 3.74 -2.70
C GLY A 49 2.56 2.79 -3.68
N TYR A 50 3.17 1.62 -3.87
CA TYR A 50 2.63 0.56 -4.72
C TYR A 50 2.64 -0.77 -3.98
N CYS A 51 1.52 -1.49 -4.03
CA CYS A 51 1.49 -2.87 -3.55
C CYS A 51 2.27 -3.79 -4.51
N PRO A 52 2.74 -4.97 -4.05
CA PRO A 52 3.54 -5.89 -4.88
C PRO A 52 2.88 -6.28 -6.19
N GLN A 53 1.55 -6.43 -6.19
CA GLN A 53 0.78 -6.79 -7.38
C GLN A 53 0.81 -5.66 -8.42
N CYS A 54 0.57 -4.41 -7.99
CA CYS A 54 0.60 -3.25 -8.88
C CYS A 54 2.03 -2.89 -9.32
N ALA A 55 3.02 -3.04 -8.44
CA ALA A 55 4.43 -2.87 -8.79
C ALA A 55 4.87 -3.90 -9.85
N THR A 56 4.47 -5.16 -9.72
CA THR A 56 4.75 -6.21 -10.71
C THR A 56 4.07 -5.93 -12.04
N LEU A 57 2.79 -5.49 -12.02
CA LEU A 57 2.06 -5.13 -13.23
C LEU A 57 2.73 -3.96 -13.96
N TYR A 58 3.05 -2.89 -13.24
CA TYR A 58 3.75 -1.74 -13.80
C TYR A 58 5.11 -2.13 -14.41
N ARG A 59 5.86 -2.99 -13.71
CA ARG A 59 7.13 -3.50 -14.23
C ARG A 59 6.94 -4.30 -15.52
N ARG A 60 5.91 -5.16 -15.61
CA ARG A 60 5.64 -5.91 -16.85
C ARG A 60 5.31 -4.96 -18.00
N LEU A 61 4.41 -4.01 -17.77
CA LEU A 61 4.02 -3.02 -18.77
C LEU A 61 5.21 -2.18 -19.27
N THR A 62 6.12 -1.79 -18.38
CA THR A 62 7.30 -0.99 -18.75
C THR A 62 8.44 -1.81 -19.35
N GLN A 63 8.59 -3.09 -19.00
CA GLN A 63 9.59 -3.97 -19.59
C GLN A 63 9.22 -4.47 -20.99
N GLU A 64 7.93 -4.67 -21.29
CA GLU A 64 7.48 -5.01 -22.65
C GLU A 64 7.83 -3.91 -23.66
N HIS A 65 7.82 -2.64 -23.24
CA HIS A 65 8.21 -1.51 -24.11
C HIS A 65 9.72 -1.40 -24.39
N LEU A 66 10.58 -2.16 -23.69
CA LEU A 66 12.03 -2.13 -23.91
C LEU A 66 12.51 -3.14 -24.95
N TYR A 67 11.64 -4.05 -25.40
CA TYR A 67 11.97 -5.06 -26.42
C TYR A 67 11.48 -4.70 -27.83
N ASP A 68 10.74 -3.60 -27.98
CA ASP A 68 10.25 -3.07 -29.26
C ASP A 68 10.99 -1.78 -29.71
N ALA A 69 12.26 -1.60 -29.30
CA ALA A 69 13.11 -0.48 -29.71
C ALA A 69 14.39 -0.94 -30.41
#